data_AF-A0A915N9K6-F1
#
_entry.id   AF-A0A915N9K6-F1
#
_cell.length_a   1.000
_cell.length_b   1.000
_cell.length_c   1.000
_cell.angle_alpha   90.00
_cell.angle_beta   90.00
_cell.angle_gamma   90.00
#
_symmetry.space_group_name_H-M   'P 1'
#
loop_
_entity.id
_entity.type
_entity.pdbx_description
1 polymer ?
#
loop_
_entity_poly.entity_id
_entity_poly.type
_entity_poly.pdbx_seq_one_letter_code
_entity_poly.pdbx_strand_id
1 'polypeptide(L)'
;MKWKIFQINWPLILFIFQFFLTANGQWNSSAGPLSPIAFNLATGRRITASSTCGEVNGRPTREIYCTIAGASPYSPYNQYTFTTILDERRNKYREMRAEAGSFIQDGQNCDFCEANTSSAHPASNMVDGTPLWWQSPPLSRGNM
;
A
#
# COMPACT_ATOMS: atom_id res chain seq x y z
N MET A 1 -87.45 -28.90 -6.16
CA MET A 1 -86.08 -29.47 -6.17
C MET A 1 -85.25 -28.74 -5.12
N LYS A 2 -84.90 -29.41 -4.02
CA LYS A 2 -84.08 -28.84 -2.95
C LYS A 2 -82.61 -28.97 -3.34
N TRP A 3 -81.92 -27.85 -3.58
CA TRP A 3 -80.47 -27.82 -3.75
C TRP A 3 -79.82 -27.98 -2.38
N LYS A 4 -79.10 -29.09 -2.15
CA LYS A 4 -78.28 -29.28 -0.94
C LYS A 4 -77.09 -28.31 -1.04
N ILE A 5 -77.16 -27.24 -0.26
CA ILE A 5 -76.04 -26.32 -0.04
C ILE A 5 -74.95 -27.10 0.67
N PHE A 6 -73.80 -27.24 0.02
CA PHE A 6 -72.60 -27.87 0.57
C PHE A 6 -72.22 -27.16 1.88
N GLN A 7 -72.12 -27.92 2.97
CA GLN A 7 -71.71 -27.43 4.28
C GLN A 7 -70.25 -27.00 4.22
N ILE A 8 -70.00 -25.71 3.98
CA ILE A 8 -68.67 -25.10 4.05
C ILE A 8 -68.23 -25.09 5.51
N ASN A 9 -67.17 -25.84 5.81
CA ASN A 9 -66.66 -26.02 7.15
C ASN A 9 -65.75 -24.83 7.52
N TRP A 10 -66.40 -23.74 7.97
CA TRP A 10 -65.77 -22.49 8.40
C TRP A 10 -64.52 -22.62 9.30
N PRO A 11 -64.44 -23.54 10.29
CA PRO A 11 -63.24 -23.68 11.12
C PRO A 11 -62.01 -24.18 10.34
N LEU A 12 -62.20 -25.00 9.29
CA LEU A 12 -61.11 -25.44 8.41
C LEU A 12 -60.56 -24.29 7.58
N ILE A 13 -61.43 -23.41 7.11
CA ILE A 13 -61.04 -22.21 6.34
C ILE A 13 -60.26 -21.24 7.22
N LEU A 14 -60.72 -21.01 8.45
CA LEU A 14 -60.01 -20.15 9.41
C LEU A 14 -58.64 -20.73 9.78
N PHE A 15 -58.54 -22.05 9.97
CA PHE A 15 -57.26 -22.72 10.24
C PHE A 15 -56.27 -22.57 9.07
N ILE A 16 -56.74 -22.76 7.84
CA ILE A 16 -55.91 -22.62 6.64
C ILE A 16 -55.46 -21.16 6.49
N PHE A 17 -56.36 -20.19 6.71
CA PHE A 17 -56.05 -18.76 6.61
C PHE A 17 -55.05 -18.30 7.68
N GLN A 18 -55.18 -18.79 8.92
CA GLN A 18 -54.20 -18.55 9.98
C GLN A 18 -52.84 -19.17 9.66
N PHE A 19 -52.81 -20.38 9.08
CA PHE A 19 -51.57 -21.03 8.66
C PHE A 19 -50.85 -20.24 7.56
N PHE A 20 -51.59 -19.71 6.58
CA PHE A 20 -51.04 -18.84 5.52
C PHE A 20 -50.58 -17.47 6.04
N LEU A 21 -51.25 -16.90 7.05
CA LEU A 21 -50.82 -15.65 7.69
C LEU A 21 -49.52 -15.83 8.52
N THR A 22 -49.34 -16.98 9.18
CA THR A 22 -48.13 -17.27 9.97
C THR A 22 -46.95 -17.83 9.18
N ALA A 23 -47.17 -18.33 7.95
CA ALA A 23 -46.12 -18.91 7.11
C ALA A 23 -45.27 -17.87 6.37
N ASN A 24 -45.61 -16.58 6.43
CA ASN A 24 -44.73 -15.51 5.98
C ASN A 24 -43.69 -15.22 7.07
N GLY A 25 -42.83 -16.20 7.35
CA GLY A 25 -41.62 -15.97 8.12
C GLY A 25 -40.86 -14.81 7.49
N GLN A 26 -40.54 -13.78 8.29
CA GLN A 26 -39.69 -12.70 7.88
C GLN A 26 -38.33 -13.27 7.47
N TRP A 27 -38.08 -13.36 6.17
CA TRP A 27 -36.73 -13.50 5.65
C TRP A 27 -36.04 -12.15 5.85
N ASN A 28 -35.54 -11.91 7.07
CA ASN A 28 -34.56 -10.87 7.32
C ASN A 28 -33.26 -11.33 6.65
N SER A 29 -33.18 -11.14 5.34
CA SER A 29 -31.92 -11.16 4.61
C SER A 29 -31.13 -9.92 4.98
N SER A 30 -30.65 -9.84 6.23
CA SER A 30 -29.70 -8.81 6.68
C SER A 30 -28.27 -9.14 6.23
N ALA A 31 -28.11 -9.97 5.19
CA ALA A 31 -26.84 -10.21 4.55
C ALA A 31 -26.51 -8.96 3.72
N GLY A 32 -25.88 -7.98 4.36
CA GLY A 32 -25.20 -6.90 3.66
C GLY A 32 -24.22 -7.46 2.62
N PRO A 33 -23.75 -6.62 1.67
CA PRO A 33 -22.84 -7.06 0.61
C PRO A 33 -21.64 -7.78 1.23
N LEU A 34 -21.44 -9.04 0.82
CA LEU A 34 -20.40 -9.95 1.32
C LEU A 34 -19.01 -9.60 0.75
N SER A 35 -18.67 -8.31 0.75
CA SER A 35 -17.35 -7.87 0.33
C SER A 35 -16.38 -7.99 1.51
N PRO A 36 -15.20 -8.60 1.31
CA PRO A 36 -14.15 -8.53 2.30
C PRO A 36 -13.75 -7.08 2.54
N ILE A 37 -13.18 -6.82 3.73
CA ILE A 37 -12.56 -5.54 4.03
C ILE A 37 -11.47 -5.24 2.99
N ALA A 38 -11.36 -3.99 2.57
CA ALA A 38 -10.24 -3.57 1.73
C ALA A 38 -8.95 -3.62 2.55
N PHE A 39 -7.91 -4.24 2.01
CA PHE A 39 -6.57 -4.28 2.61
C PHE A 39 -5.51 -4.17 1.52
N ASN A 40 -4.28 -3.82 1.92
CA ASN A 40 -3.16 -3.79 0.99
C ASN A 40 -2.73 -5.22 0.64
N LEU A 41 -3.01 -5.63 -0.60
CA LEU A 41 -2.65 -6.96 -1.11
C LEU A 41 -1.14 -7.21 -1.15
N ALA A 42 -0.33 -6.15 -1.20
CA ALA A 42 1.11 -6.23 -1.37
C ALA A 42 1.86 -6.43 -0.04
N THR A 43 1.30 -6.02 1.09
CA THR A 43 1.98 -6.09 2.39
C THR A 43 2.46 -7.51 2.72
N GLY A 44 3.75 -7.65 3.01
CA GLY A 44 4.38 -8.93 3.34
C GLY A 44 4.42 -9.96 2.18
N ARG A 45 4.05 -9.58 0.95
CA ARG A 45 4.13 -10.49 -0.19
C ARG A 45 5.56 -10.64 -0.67
N ARG A 46 5.91 -11.85 -1.15
CA ARG A 46 7.16 -12.08 -1.87
C ARG A 46 7.10 -11.40 -3.23
N ILE A 47 7.95 -10.41 -3.44
CA ILE A 47 8.08 -9.69 -4.71
C ILE A 47 9.48 -9.84 -5.27
N THR A 48 9.60 -9.69 -6.59
CA THR A 48 10.85 -9.80 -7.33
C THR A 48 10.93 -8.66 -8.34
N ALA A 49 12.09 -8.00 -8.41
CA ALA A 49 12.38 -7.03 -9.45
C ALA A 49 13.28 -7.70 -10.52
N SER A 50 13.09 -7.33 -11.79
CA SER A 50 13.98 -7.78 -12.87
C SER A 50 15.40 -7.27 -12.69
N SER A 51 15.55 -6.09 -12.09
CA SER A 51 16.83 -5.45 -11.83
C SER A 51 16.76 -4.59 -10.56
N THR A 52 17.82 -4.57 -9.76
CA THR A 52 17.95 -3.72 -8.58
C THR A 52 19.31 -3.03 -8.60
N CYS A 53 19.41 -1.80 -8.09
CA CYS A 53 20.70 -1.12 -7.96
C CYS A 53 21.62 -1.85 -6.97
N GLY A 54 22.92 -1.55 -7.02
CA GLY A 54 23.87 -2.03 -6.03
C GLY A 54 24.35 -3.47 -6.21
N GLU A 55 23.93 -4.14 -7.29
CA GLU A 55 24.33 -5.52 -7.61
C GLU A 55 24.43 -5.73 -9.13
N VAL A 56 25.50 -6.42 -9.56
CA VAL A 56 25.72 -6.84 -10.95
C VAL A 56 26.09 -8.32 -10.94
N ASN A 57 25.29 -9.16 -11.61
CA ASN A 57 25.53 -10.61 -11.75
C ASN A 57 25.79 -11.34 -10.41
N GLY A 58 25.00 -11.07 -9.35
CA GLY A 58 25.21 -11.70 -8.05
C GLY A 58 26.26 -11.02 -7.17
N ARG A 59 26.94 -9.98 -7.67
CA ARG A 59 28.06 -9.34 -6.97
C ARG A 59 27.65 -7.94 -6.49
N PRO A 60 27.83 -7.62 -5.20
CA PRO A 60 27.61 -6.27 -4.71
C PRO A 60 28.53 -5.32 -5.45
N THR A 61 27.96 -4.24 -5.97
CA THR A 61 28.67 -3.22 -6.75
C THR A 61 28.20 -1.87 -6.26
N ARG A 62 29.13 -0.97 -5.97
CA ARG A 62 28.81 0.38 -5.54
C ARG A 62 28.47 1.24 -6.74
N GLU A 63 27.28 1.83 -6.75
CA GLU A 63 26.78 2.66 -7.83
C GLU A 63 26.34 4.03 -7.35
N ILE A 64 26.42 5.03 -8.23
CA ILE A 64 25.93 6.38 -7.97
C ILE A 64 24.59 6.55 -8.67
N TYR A 65 23.61 7.10 -7.95
CA TYR A 65 22.37 7.60 -8.53
C TYR A 65 22.16 9.06 -8.11
N CYS A 66 21.55 9.85 -8.99
CA CYS A 66 21.28 11.27 -8.74
C CYS A 66 19.80 11.58 -8.98
N THR A 67 19.21 12.38 -8.10
CA THR A 67 17.82 12.83 -8.21
C THR A 67 17.74 14.09 -9.07
N ILE A 68 16.85 14.11 -10.06
CA ILE A 68 16.69 15.22 -11.02
C ILE A 68 15.91 16.40 -10.41
N ALA A 69 15.11 16.15 -9.37
CA ALA A 69 14.32 17.16 -8.68
C ALA A 69 14.90 17.39 -7.28
N GLY A 70 15.65 18.48 -7.13
CA GLY A 70 16.14 18.98 -5.84
C GLY A 70 17.66 19.00 -5.74
N ALA A 71 18.23 20.21 -5.65
CA ALA A 71 19.62 20.41 -5.19
C ALA A 71 19.76 20.26 -3.66
N SER A 72 18.71 19.77 -2.99
CA SER A 72 18.67 19.50 -1.56
C SER A 72 18.69 17.98 -1.35
N PRO A 73 19.48 17.48 -0.38
CA PRO A 73 19.54 16.05 -0.10
C PRO A 73 18.19 15.46 0.28
N TYR A 74 17.85 14.34 -0.37
CA TYR A 74 16.73 13.49 0.02
C TYR A 74 17.09 12.84 1.35
N SER A 75 16.53 13.38 2.43
CA SER A 75 16.45 12.69 3.70
C SER A 75 15.00 12.22 3.84
N PRO A 76 14.73 10.96 4.19
CA PRO A 76 13.36 10.46 4.41
C PRO A 76 12.59 11.24 5.52
N TYR A 77 13.26 12.13 6.25
CA TYR A 77 12.65 13.04 7.23
C TYR A 77 12.24 14.41 6.68
N ASN A 78 12.67 14.81 5.48
CA ASN A 78 12.55 16.20 5.03
C ASN A 78 11.30 16.46 4.15
N GLN A 79 10.46 15.46 3.90
CA GLN A 79 9.26 15.63 3.08
C GLN A 79 8.10 16.32 3.84
N TYR A 80 8.23 16.54 5.15
CA TYR A 80 7.17 17.13 6.00
C TYR A 80 7.57 18.40 6.77
N THR A 81 8.66 19.09 6.42
CA THR A 81 9.09 20.28 7.19
C THR A 81 9.10 21.56 6.36
N PHE A 82 7.92 22.00 5.94
CA PHE A 82 7.74 23.38 5.43
C PHE A 82 7.57 24.41 6.57
N THR A 83 7.45 23.98 7.83
CA THR A 83 6.95 24.86 8.91
C THR A 83 7.98 25.34 9.95
N THR A 84 9.29 25.11 9.80
CA THR A 84 10.27 25.53 10.84
C THR A 84 11.33 26.52 10.36
N ILE A 85 11.04 27.34 9.34
CA ILE A 85 11.96 28.38 8.82
C ILE A 85 12.01 29.63 9.73
N LEU A 86 11.41 29.59 10.92
CA LEU A 86 11.54 30.61 11.96
C LEU A 86 12.37 30.13 13.17
N ASP A 87 13.42 29.32 12.95
CA ASP A 87 14.39 29.05 14.03
C ASP A 87 15.83 29.17 13.52
N GLU A 88 16.60 30.02 14.21
CA GLU A 88 17.96 30.46 13.93
C GLU A 88 19.01 29.38 14.24
N ARG A 89 18.88 28.17 13.67
CA ARG A 89 19.87 27.10 13.89
C ARG A 89 20.56 26.62 12.62
N ARG A 90 21.31 27.54 12.01
CA ARG A 90 22.11 27.34 10.78
C ARG A 90 23.20 26.24 10.88
N ASN A 91 23.49 25.70 12.07
CA ASN A 91 24.62 24.78 12.28
C ASN A 91 24.25 23.28 12.39
N LYS A 92 22.98 22.92 12.64
CA LYS A 92 22.57 21.50 12.79
C LYS A 92 22.41 20.77 11.45
N TYR A 93 22.18 21.51 10.37
CA TYR A 93 22.02 20.95 9.01
C TYR A 93 23.34 20.55 8.34
N ARG A 94 24.49 20.98 8.88
CA ARG A 94 25.81 20.53 8.41
C ARG A 94 26.23 19.20 9.04
N GLU A 95 25.73 18.87 10.23
CA GLU A 95 26.02 17.61 10.92
C GLU A 95 25.19 16.44 10.38
N MET A 96 23.90 16.65 10.05
CA MET A 96 23.07 15.62 9.40
C MET A 96 23.49 15.30 7.95
N ARG A 97 24.33 16.14 7.32
CA ARG A 97 24.89 15.87 5.98
C ARG A 97 25.87 14.69 5.96
N ALA A 98 26.40 14.30 7.12
CA ALA A 98 27.44 13.28 7.22
C ALA A 98 26.92 11.87 7.56
N GLU A 99 25.65 11.72 7.97
CA GLU A 99 25.13 10.42 8.44
C GLU A 99 24.61 9.49 7.33
N ALA A 100 24.49 9.94 6.08
CA ALA A 100 23.90 9.13 5.01
C ALA A 100 24.60 9.21 3.62
N GLY A 101 25.85 9.65 3.51
CA GLY A 101 26.62 9.49 2.26
C GLY A 101 26.16 10.30 1.02
N SER A 102 25.13 11.13 1.15
CA SER A 102 24.58 11.97 0.08
C SER A 102 25.48 13.19 -0.23
N PHE A 103 25.67 13.49 -1.52
CA PHE A 103 26.55 14.56 -2.02
C PHE A 103 25.97 15.27 -3.24
N ILE A 104 26.51 16.45 -3.58
CA ILE A 104 26.08 17.20 -4.77
C ILE A 104 27.08 16.95 -5.91
N GLN A 105 26.58 16.51 -7.06
CA GLN A 105 27.36 16.38 -8.30
C GLN A 105 26.59 17.07 -9.44
N ASP A 106 27.25 17.99 -10.14
CA ASP A 106 26.66 18.76 -11.26
C ASP A 106 25.34 19.48 -10.90
N GLY A 107 25.21 19.93 -9.64
CA GLY A 107 24.02 20.60 -9.13
C GLY A 107 22.85 19.66 -8.79
N GLN A 108 23.03 18.35 -8.93
CA GLN A 108 22.08 17.31 -8.55
C GLN A 108 22.46 16.69 -7.22
N ASN A 109 21.46 16.25 -6.46
CA ASN A 109 21.71 15.48 -5.26
C ASN A 109 21.89 14.00 -5.60
N CYS A 110 23.03 13.44 -5.21
CA CYS A 110 23.43 12.08 -5.50
C CYS A 110 23.68 11.29 -4.22
N ASP A 111 23.52 9.98 -4.32
CA ASP A 111 23.83 9.04 -3.25
C ASP A 111 24.35 7.73 -3.86
N PHE A 112 24.82 6.85 -2.99
CA PHE A 112 25.30 5.53 -3.38
C PHE A 112 24.24 4.46 -3.18
N CYS A 113 24.21 3.48 -4.08
CA CYS A 113 23.49 2.24 -3.88
C CYS A 113 24.46 1.07 -3.91
N GLU A 114 24.38 0.20 -2.90
CA GLU A 114 25.23 -0.98 -2.77
C GLU A 114 24.48 -2.11 -2.04
N ALA A 115 24.36 -3.29 -2.66
CA ALA A 115 23.67 -4.42 -2.05
C ALA A 115 24.38 -4.90 -0.77
N ASN A 116 23.62 -5.45 0.18
CA ASN A 116 24.09 -5.92 1.50
C ASN A 116 24.68 -4.83 2.40
N THR A 117 24.36 -3.55 2.17
CA THR A 117 24.79 -2.42 3.01
C THR A 117 23.57 -1.63 3.51
N SER A 118 23.79 -0.60 4.34
CA SER A 118 22.75 0.35 4.76
C SER A 118 22.22 1.22 3.62
N SER A 119 22.96 1.31 2.50
CA SER A 119 22.58 1.98 1.26
C SER A 119 21.95 1.02 0.23
N ALA A 120 21.38 -0.11 0.69
CA ALA A 120 20.71 -1.06 -0.18
C ALA A 120 19.22 -0.69 -0.34
N HIS A 121 18.72 -0.82 -1.58
CA HIS A 121 17.32 -0.55 -1.92
C HIS A 121 16.64 -1.78 -2.55
N PRO A 122 16.52 -2.91 -1.81
CA PRO A 122 15.94 -4.14 -2.33
C PRO A 122 14.45 -4.00 -2.63
N ALA A 123 13.93 -4.89 -3.49
CA ALA A 123 12.51 -4.93 -3.85
C ALA A 123 11.62 -5.07 -2.60
N SER A 124 12.06 -5.80 -1.58
CA SER A 124 11.33 -6.00 -0.32
C SER A 124 10.86 -4.72 0.37
N ASN A 125 11.55 -3.59 0.15
CA ASN A 125 11.17 -2.30 0.73
C ASN A 125 9.81 -1.79 0.20
N MET A 126 9.29 -2.31 -0.92
CA MET A 126 7.98 -1.90 -1.43
C MET A 126 6.79 -2.53 -0.69
N VAL A 127 7.03 -3.53 0.16
CA VAL A 127 6.00 -4.39 0.77
C VAL A 127 6.13 -4.53 2.29
N ASP A 128 7.15 -3.91 2.88
CA ASP A 128 7.48 -4.01 4.30
C ASP A 128 6.66 -3.05 5.18
N GLY A 129 5.99 -2.05 4.57
CA GLY A 129 5.21 -1.04 5.29
C GLY A 129 6.06 0.07 5.93
N THR A 130 7.34 0.17 5.58
CA THR A 130 8.25 1.22 6.04
C THR A 130 8.36 2.35 4.98
N PRO A 131 8.96 3.51 5.29
CA PRO A 131 9.23 4.54 4.28
C PRO A 131 10.45 4.22 3.39
N LEU A 132 11.04 3.02 3.52
CA LEU A 132 12.12 2.59 2.64
C LEU A 132 11.58 2.39 1.22
N TRP A 133 12.47 2.46 0.23
CA TRP A 133 12.12 2.33 -1.17
C TRP A 133 13.01 1.30 -1.89
N TRP A 134 12.50 0.79 -3.00
CA TRP A 134 13.25 0.03 -3.99
C TRP A 134 13.79 0.97 -5.06
N GLN A 135 14.96 0.64 -5.62
CA GLN A 135 15.60 1.42 -6.67
C GLN A 135 16.12 0.52 -7.80
N SER A 136 15.75 0.84 -9.03
CA SER A 136 16.28 0.20 -10.24
C SER A 136 17.74 0.61 -10.50
N PRO A 137 18.50 -0.14 -11.32
CA PRO A 137 19.81 0.31 -11.78
C PRO A 137 19.82 1.72 -12.36
N PRO A 138 20.92 2.49 -12.20
CA PRO A 138 21.07 3.80 -12.82
C PRO A 138 21.15 3.70 -14.35
N LEU A 139 20.77 4.77 -15.05
CA LEU A 139 20.83 4.85 -16.52
C LEU A 139 22.23 4.62 -17.08
N SER A 140 23.27 4.98 -16.32
CA SER A 140 24.67 4.73 -16.68
C SER A 140 25.02 3.26 -16.88
N ARG A 141 24.18 2.33 -16.37
CA ARG A 141 24.35 0.89 -16.54
C ARG A 141 23.72 0.35 -17.83
N GLY A 142 22.79 1.08 -18.44
CA GLY A 142 22.16 0.67 -19.70
C GLY A 142 23.11 0.94 -20.88
N ASN A 143 23.19 0.01 -21.82
CA ASN A 143 23.67 0.34 -23.16
C ASN A 143 22.52 1.04 -23.88
N MET A 144 22.74 2.29 -24.31
CA MET A 144 21.86 2.99 -25.25
C MET A 144 21.94 2.35 -26.64
#